data_AF-A0AA35TGL3-F1
#
_entry.id   AF-A0AA35TGL3-F1
#
_cell.length_a   1.000
_cell.length_b   1.000
_cell.length_c   1.000
_cell.angle_alpha   90.00
_cell.angle_beta   90.00
_cell.angle_gamma   90.00
#
_symmetry.space_group_name_H-M   'P 1'
#
loop_
_entity.id
_entity.type
_entity.pdbx_description
1 polymer ?
#
loop_
_entity_poly.entity_id
_entity_poly.type
_entity_poly.pdbx_seq_one_letter_code
_entity_poly.pdbx_strand_id
1 'polypeptide(L)'
;MTLVEKYALLPEEIDRESLKMVQADLPGGINLPPEEHYVLCRIVRAEGDPAIAEMVRFSPGAVASGLAALKAKIDVVTDVRMVEMGISKALLSRQQVATRCLIDVPEVAARAQREKTTRSVAAVRELAPHLEGAVVAIGNAPTALWRFWTW
;
A
#
# COMPACT_ATOMS: atom_id res chain seq x y z
N MET A 1 -15.29 -31.77 -16.99
CA MET A 1 -15.16 -31.05 -15.71
C MET A 1 -13.70 -30.67 -15.55
N THR A 2 -13.39 -29.38 -15.65
CA THR A 2 -12.04 -28.85 -15.48
C THR A 2 -11.60 -28.98 -14.01
N LEU A 3 -10.30 -28.92 -13.74
CA LEU A 3 -9.79 -28.90 -12.35
C LEU A 3 -10.37 -27.71 -11.56
N VAL A 4 -10.64 -26.59 -12.23
CA VAL A 4 -11.29 -25.42 -11.66
C VAL A 4 -12.73 -25.74 -11.25
N GLU A 5 -13.53 -26.34 -12.14
CA GLU A 5 -14.90 -26.73 -11.81
C GLU A 5 -14.98 -27.79 -10.70
N LYS A 6 -13.91 -28.59 -10.53
CA LYS A 6 -13.87 -29.68 -9.55
C LYS A 6 -13.39 -29.25 -8.17
N TYR A 7 -12.49 -28.27 -8.10
CA TYR A 7 -11.77 -27.94 -6.87
C TYR A 7 -11.67 -26.45 -6.54
N ALA A 8 -12.04 -25.55 -7.47
CA ALA A 8 -11.96 -24.12 -7.18
C ALA A 8 -13.17 -23.68 -6.36
N LEU A 9 -12.88 -23.00 -5.25
CA LEU A 9 -13.84 -22.21 -4.50
C LEU A 9 -14.18 -20.93 -5.27
N LEU A 10 -15.32 -20.30 -4.97
CA LEU A 10 -15.63 -18.98 -5.49
C LEU A 10 -14.61 -17.95 -4.95
N PRO A 11 -14.32 -16.84 -5.66
CA PRO A 11 -13.32 -15.86 -5.23
C PRO A 11 -13.50 -15.36 -3.79
N GLU A 12 -14.74 -15.10 -3.36
CA GLU A 12 -15.06 -14.67 -2.01
C GLU A 12 -14.79 -15.75 -0.96
N GLU A 13 -15.01 -17.01 -1.31
CA GLU A 13 -14.71 -18.15 -0.45
C GLU A 13 -13.20 -18.36 -0.34
N ILE A 14 -12.46 -18.26 -1.44
CA ILE A 14 -10.99 -18.27 -1.43
C ILE A 14 -10.48 -17.16 -0.52
N ASP A 15 -10.99 -15.94 -0.65
CA ASP A 15 -10.57 -14.80 0.16
C ASP A 15 -10.81 -15.05 1.66
N ARG A 16 -12.00 -15.55 2.00
CA ARG A 16 -12.38 -15.86 3.38
C ARG A 16 -11.52 -16.96 3.97
N GLU A 17 -11.36 -18.09 3.28
CA GLU A 17 -10.58 -19.21 3.79
C GLU A 17 -9.08 -18.87 3.86
N SER A 18 -8.56 -18.13 2.87
CA SER A 18 -7.17 -17.65 2.88
C SER A 18 -6.90 -16.74 4.08
N LEU A 19 -7.81 -15.83 4.41
CA LEU A 19 -7.66 -14.97 5.59
C LEU A 19 -7.73 -15.76 6.89
N LYS A 20 -8.61 -16.76 6.99
CA LYS A 20 -8.66 -17.65 8.18
C LYS A 20 -7.35 -18.42 8.36
N MET A 21 -6.77 -18.95 7.29
CA MET A 21 -5.49 -19.66 7.33
C MET A 21 -4.38 -18.71 7.80
N VAL A 22 -4.28 -17.52 7.21
CA VAL A 22 -3.31 -16.51 7.63
C VAL A 22 -3.46 -16.15 9.11
N GLN A 23 -4.69 -15.98 9.60
CA GLN A 23 -4.94 -15.69 11.02
C GLN A 23 -4.45 -16.80 11.94
N ALA A 24 -4.62 -18.06 11.55
CA ALA A 24 -4.16 -19.21 12.32
C ALA A 24 -2.63 -19.34 12.33
N ASP A 25 -1.97 -18.90 11.26
CA ASP A 25 -0.50 -19.01 11.09
C ASP A 25 0.27 -17.80 11.64
N LEU A 26 -0.41 -16.77 12.17
CA LEU A 26 0.24 -15.62 12.75
C LEU A 26 1.14 -16.00 13.95
N PRO A 27 2.34 -15.40 14.08
CA PRO A 27 3.16 -15.56 15.27
C PRO A 27 2.41 -15.22 16.56
N GLY A 28 2.69 -15.95 17.63
CA GLY A 28 2.09 -15.71 18.94
C GLY A 28 2.44 -14.33 19.52
N GLY A 29 1.56 -13.79 20.36
CA GLY A 29 1.79 -12.52 21.06
C GLY A 29 1.39 -11.26 20.28
N ILE A 30 0.87 -11.41 19.06
CA ILE A 30 0.29 -10.31 18.29
C ILE A 30 -1.06 -9.93 18.91
N ASN A 31 -1.07 -8.81 19.64
CA ASN A 31 -2.27 -8.23 20.22
C ASN A 31 -2.50 -6.85 19.61
N LEU A 32 -3.25 -6.81 18.51
CA LEU A 32 -3.57 -5.60 17.75
C LEU A 32 -5.08 -5.31 17.78
N PRO A 33 -5.50 -4.03 17.71
CA PRO A 33 -6.88 -3.68 17.43
C PRO A 33 -7.40 -4.37 16.16
N PRO A 34 -8.71 -4.65 16.06
CA PRO A 34 -9.28 -5.39 14.91
C PRO A 34 -8.92 -4.82 13.53
N GLU A 35 -8.85 -3.49 13.40
CA GLU A 35 -8.52 -2.82 12.14
C GLU A 35 -7.06 -3.04 11.74
N GLU A 36 -6.12 -2.90 12.68
CA GLU A 36 -4.69 -3.15 12.46
C GLU A 36 -4.43 -4.63 12.21
N HIS A 37 -5.12 -5.50 12.95
CA HIS A 37 -5.06 -6.95 12.75
C HIS A 37 -5.52 -7.34 11.34
N TYR A 38 -6.60 -6.74 10.83
CA TYR A 38 -7.06 -6.98 9.46
C TYR A 38 -6.02 -6.55 8.42
N VAL A 39 -5.40 -5.37 8.60
CA VAL A 39 -4.32 -4.89 7.72
C VAL A 39 -3.12 -5.84 7.76
N LEU A 40 -2.71 -6.29 8.95
CA LEU A 40 -1.63 -7.25 9.13
C LEU A 40 -1.89 -8.55 8.37
N CYS A 41 -3.07 -9.14 8.51
CA CYS A 41 -3.43 -10.36 7.77
C CYS A 41 -3.39 -10.14 6.25
N ARG A 42 -3.77 -8.95 5.77
CA ARG A 42 -3.69 -8.63 4.33
C ARG A 42 -2.25 -8.53 3.85
N ILE A 43 -1.33 -8.01 4.67
CA ILE A 43 0.11 -7.96 4.37
C ILE A 43 0.67 -9.38 4.31
N VAL A 44 0.45 -10.18 5.37
CA VAL A 44 0.93 -11.58 5.43
C VAL A 44 0.40 -12.40 4.27
N ARG A 45 -0.89 -12.25 3.92
CA ARG A 45 -1.48 -12.95 2.77
C ARG A 45 -0.81 -12.59 1.45
N ALA A 46 -0.48 -11.31 1.24
CA ALA A 46 0.15 -10.84 0.02
C ALA A 46 1.61 -11.31 -0.09
N GLU A 47 2.30 -11.35 1.05
CA GLU A 47 3.70 -11.82 1.12
C GLU A 47 3.82 -13.34 1.00
N GLY A 48 2.88 -14.08 1.60
CA GLY A 48 2.90 -15.55 1.65
C GLY A 48 3.78 -16.12 2.76
N ASP A 49 4.41 -15.28 3.59
CA ASP A 49 5.22 -15.69 4.74
C ASP A 49 4.70 -15.02 6.04
N PRO A 50 4.16 -15.78 7.01
CA PRO A 50 3.72 -15.25 8.31
C PRO A 50 4.79 -14.54 9.12
N ALA A 51 6.08 -14.83 8.89
CA ALA A 51 7.18 -14.21 9.63
C ALA A 51 7.25 -12.68 9.43
N ILE A 52 6.73 -12.16 8.30
CA ILE A 52 6.70 -10.71 8.04
C ILE A 52 5.92 -9.95 9.12
N ALA A 53 4.99 -10.61 9.81
CA ALA A 53 4.17 -9.99 10.84
C ALA A 53 5.00 -9.38 11.98
N GLU A 54 6.17 -9.96 12.29
CA GLU A 54 7.08 -9.46 13.32
C GLU A 54 7.78 -8.15 12.93
N MET A 55 7.78 -7.78 11.65
CA MET A 55 8.39 -6.55 11.12
C MET A 55 7.38 -5.42 10.93
N VAL A 56 6.09 -5.72 10.91
CA VAL A 56 5.04 -4.71 10.72
C VAL A 56 4.88 -3.87 11.99
N ARG A 57 4.84 -2.55 11.83
CA ARG A 57 4.61 -1.58 12.91
C ARG A 57 3.51 -0.62 12.51
N PHE A 58 2.63 -0.31 13.45
CA PHE A 58 1.59 0.70 13.31
C PHE A 58 1.90 1.85 14.25
N SER A 59 1.91 3.09 13.74
CA SER A 59 1.89 4.26 14.61
C SER A 59 0.48 4.42 15.20
N PRO A 60 0.34 5.03 16.40
CA PRO A 60 -0.98 5.23 17.00
C PRO A 60 -1.95 5.94 16.04
N GLY A 61 -3.08 5.31 15.74
CA GLY A 61 -4.11 5.86 14.86
C GLY A 61 -3.79 5.84 13.36
N ALA A 62 -2.77 5.09 12.92
CA ALA A 62 -2.38 5.00 11.52
C ALA A 62 -3.54 4.56 10.61
N VAL A 63 -4.21 3.46 10.98
CA VAL A 63 -5.31 2.90 10.17
C VAL A 63 -6.50 3.84 10.15
N ALA A 64 -6.89 4.38 11.32
CA ALA A 64 -7.99 5.34 11.42
C ALA A 64 -7.74 6.61 10.58
N SER A 65 -6.52 7.15 10.61
CA SER A 65 -6.13 8.34 9.83
C SER A 65 -6.15 8.06 8.33
N GLY A 66 -5.63 6.90 7.91
CA GLY A 66 -5.69 6.47 6.51
C GLY A 66 -7.12 6.30 6.01
N LEU A 67 -8.00 5.68 6.81
CA LEU A 67 -9.41 5.55 6.50
C LEU A 67 -10.12 6.91 6.42
N ALA A 68 -9.77 7.86 7.29
CA ALA A 68 -10.33 9.21 7.26
C ALA A 68 -9.94 9.95 5.97
N ALA A 69 -8.67 9.88 5.54
CA ALA A 69 -8.21 10.48 4.30
C ALA A 69 -8.92 9.90 3.07
N LEU A 70 -9.08 8.57 3.01
CA LEU A 70 -9.80 7.91 1.91
C LEU A 70 -11.29 8.29 1.89
N LYS A 71 -11.95 8.40 3.04
CA LYS A 71 -13.35 8.87 3.15
C LYS A 71 -13.51 10.33 2.73
N ALA A 72 -12.49 11.15 2.99
CA ALA A 72 -12.41 12.53 2.55
C ALA A 72 -12.04 12.67 1.06
N LYS A 73 -11.92 11.55 0.33
CA LYS A 73 -11.57 11.50 -1.10
C LYS A 73 -10.21 12.13 -1.42
N ILE A 74 -9.29 12.08 -0.46
CA ILE A 74 -7.92 12.55 -0.67
C ILE A 74 -7.18 11.49 -1.48
N ASP A 75 -6.40 11.94 -2.46
CA ASP A 75 -5.65 11.07 -3.36
C ASP A 75 -4.59 10.24 -2.62
N VAL A 76 -4.31 9.06 -3.16
CA VAL A 76 -3.20 8.21 -2.70
C VAL A 76 -1.96 8.52 -3.54
N VAL A 77 -0.86 8.85 -2.88
CA VAL A 77 0.44 9.07 -3.54
C VAL A 77 1.29 7.82 -3.45
N THR A 78 1.92 7.40 -4.57
CA THR A 78 2.83 6.24 -4.57
C THR A 78 4.22 6.59 -5.10
N ASP A 79 5.25 5.91 -4.58
CA ASP A 79 6.64 6.11 -5.00
C ASP A 79 6.97 5.49 -6.37
N VAL A 80 6.31 4.38 -6.71
CA VAL A 80 6.50 3.65 -7.96
C VAL A 80 5.17 3.17 -8.57
N ARG A 81 5.19 2.90 -9.87
CA ARG A 81 4.02 2.45 -10.64
C ARG A 81 3.53 1.07 -10.20
N MET A 82 4.42 0.17 -9.77
CA MET A 82 4.02 -1.16 -9.32
C MET A 82 3.12 -1.10 -8.08
N VAL A 83 3.42 -0.22 -7.12
CA VAL A 83 2.59 -0.01 -5.93
C VAL A 83 1.22 0.52 -6.33
N GLU A 84 1.17 1.51 -7.22
CA GLU A 84 -0.10 2.05 -7.72
C GLU A 84 -0.96 0.97 -8.40
N MET A 85 -0.34 0.16 -9.27
CA MET A 85 -1.03 -0.89 -10.00
C MET A 85 -1.54 -2.02 -9.10
N GLY A 86 -0.97 -2.19 -7.91
CA GLY A 86 -1.46 -3.10 -6.88
C GLY A 86 -2.73 -2.61 -6.16
N ILE A 87 -3.10 -1.34 -6.30
CA ILE A 87 -4.31 -0.77 -5.69
C ILE A 87 -5.52 -1.09 -6.57
N SER A 88 -6.56 -1.67 -5.97
CA SER A 88 -7.78 -2.05 -6.70
C SER A 88 -8.48 -0.84 -7.33
N LYS A 89 -8.44 -0.77 -8.67
CA LYS A 89 -9.14 0.25 -9.46
C LYS A 89 -10.63 0.29 -9.18
N ALA A 90 -11.26 -0.87 -8.99
CA ALA A 90 -12.68 -0.95 -8.66
C ALA A 90 -13.00 -0.30 -7.30
N LEU A 91 -12.14 -0.50 -6.30
CA LEU A 91 -12.30 0.15 -4.99
C LEU A 91 -12.03 1.65 -5.06
N LEU A 92 -11.00 2.09 -5.79
CA LEU A 92 -10.70 3.50 -6.02
C LEU A 92 -11.88 4.23 -6.67
N SER A 93 -12.44 3.67 -7.75
CA SER A 93 -13.61 4.24 -8.42
C SER A 93 -14.83 4.29 -7.51
N ARG A 94 -15.09 3.22 -6.73
CA ARG A 94 -16.21 3.18 -5.77
C ARG A 94 -16.08 4.23 -4.67
N GLN A 95 -14.85 4.51 -4.22
CA GLN A 95 -14.58 5.50 -3.17
C GLN A 95 -14.32 6.92 -3.71
N GLN A 96 -14.29 7.10 -5.04
CA GLN A 96 -13.96 8.37 -5.69
C GLN A 96 -12.59 8.91 -5.26
N VAL A 97 -11.62 8.02 -5.08
CA VAL A 97 -10.22 8.33 -4.73
C VAL A 97 -9.37 8.11 -5.98
N ALA A 98 -8.47 9.04 -6.30
CA ALA A 98 -7.48 8.86 -7.35
C ALA A 98 -6.11 8.47 -6.78
N THR A 99 -5.22 8.00 -7.65
CA THR A 99 -3.81 7.76 -7.33
C THR A 99 -2.92 8.75 -8.08
N ARG A 100 -1.77 9.06 -7.49
CA ARG A 100 -0.74 9.88 -8.13
C ARG A 100 0.63 9.20 -8.02
N CYS A 101 1.20 8.89 -9.18
CA CYS A 101 2.56 8.42 -9.31
C CYS A 101 3.22 9.13 -10.50
N LEU A 102 4.36 9.79 -10.27
CA LEU A 102 5.08 10.56 -11.30
C LEU A 102 6.42 9.91 -11.69
N ILE A 103 6.68 8.67 -11.27
CA ILE A 103 8.00 8.03 -11.43
C ILE A 103 8.46 7.88 -12.90
N ASP A 104 7.50 7.81 -13.82
CA ASP A 104 7.64 7.62 -15.27
C ASP A 104 7.48 8.92 -16.07
N VAL A 105 7.26 10.06 -15.40
CA VAL A 105 7.16 11.36 -16.04
C VAL A 105 8.55 11.80 -16.55
N PRO A 106 8.72 12.12 -17.84
CA PRO A 106 10.02 12.49 -18.41
C PRO A 106 10.70 13.65 -17.67
N GLU A 107 9.93 14.64 -17.23
CA GLU A 107 10.40 15.82 -16.50
C GLU A 107 10.98 15.44 -15.13
N VAL A 108 10.42 14.42 -14.47
CA VAL A 108 10.94 13.87 -13.20
C VAL A 108 12.28 13.19 -13.42
N ALA A 109 12.43 12.42 -14.50
CA ALA A 109 13.70 11.80 -14.85
C ALA A 109 14.79 12.84 -15.16
N ALA A 110 14.44 13.87 -15.94
CA ALA A 110 15.34 14.97 -16.26
C ALA A 110 15.73 15.77 -15.00
N ARG A 111 14.79 16.02 -14.08
CA ARG A 111 15.07 16.69 -12.81
C ARG A 111 16.00 15.86 -11.94
N ALA A 112 15.75 14.56 -11.80
CA ALA A 112 16.59 13.66 -11.03
C ALA A 112 18.06 13.68 -11.51
N GLN A 113 18.28 13.70 -12.82
CA GLN A 113 19.61 13.80 -13.41
C GLN A 113 20.27 15.16 -13.11
N ARG A 114 19.56 16.28 -13.30
CA ARG A 114 20.10 17.62 -13.01
C ARG A 114 20.45 17.81 -11.54
N GLU A 115 19.61 17.32 -10.65
CA GLU A 115 19.75 17.46 -9.20
C GLU A 115 20.63 16.37 -8.57
N LYS A 116 21.16 15.42 -9.37
CA LYS A 116 21.94 14.26 -8.90
C LYS A 116 21.23 13.49 -7.78
N THR A 117 19.93 13.24 -7.94
CA THR A 117 19.09 12.50 -7.00
C THR A 117 18.38 11.33 -7.69
N THR A 118 17.61 10.54 -6.94
CA THR A 118 16.84 9.44 -7.52
C THR A 118 15.54 9.94 -8.16
N ARG A 119 15.01 9.19 -9.13
CA ARG A 119 13.71 9.50 -9.74
C ARG A 119 12.58 9.55 -8.72
N SER A 120 12.60 8.65 -7.73
CA SER A 120 11.58 8.64 -6.68
C SER A 120 11.65 9.87 -5.78
N VAL A 121 12.85 10.36 -5.45
CA VAL A 121 13.00 11.64 -4.71
C VAL A 121 12.48 12.81 -5.54
N ALA A 122 12.83 12.87 -6.83
CA ALA A 122 12.34 13.92 -7.72
C ALA A 122 10.80 13.86 -7.90
N ALA A 123 10.22 12.66 -7.99
CA ALA A 123 8.79 12.44 -8.09
C ALA A 123 8.05 12.92 -6.83
N VAL A 124 8.53 12.54 -5.65
CA VAL A 124 7.97 12.98 -4.37
C VAL A 124 8.04 14.50 -4.22
N ARG A 125 9.16 15.13 -4.65
CA ARG A 125 9.29 16.59 -4.67
C ARG A 125 8.24 17.26 -5.54
N GLU A 126 7.97 16.71 -6.72
CA GLU A 126 6.95 17.23 -7.62
C GLU A 126 5.53 17.01 -7.07
N LEU A 127 5.32 15.96 -6.29
CA LEU A 127 4.06 15.67 -5.62
C LEU A 127 3.82 16.49 -4.35
N ALA A 128 4.77 17.31 -3.89
CA ALA A 128 4.64 18.12 -2.67
C ALA A 128 3.31 18.87 -2.51
N PRO A 129 2.73 19.50 -3.56
CA PRO A 129 1.44 20.17 -3.47
C PRO A 129 0.24 19.24 -3.19
N HIS A 130 0.42 17.92 -3.28
CA HIS A 130 -0.60 16.90 -3.13
C HIS A 130 -0.42 16.03 -1.88
N LEU A 131 0.49 16.40 -0.97
CA LEU A 131 0.83 15.57 0.20
C LEU A 131 0.05 15.94 1.45
N GLU A 132 -0.52 17.14 1.50
CA GLU A 132 -1.35 17.57 2.63
C GLU A 132 -2.55 16.63 2.79
N GLY A 133 -2.59 15.91 3.92
CA GLY A 133 -3.63 14.93 4.24
C GLY A 133 -3.63 13.64 3.41
N ALA A 134 -2.68 13.46 2.48
CA ALA A 134 -2.66 12.32 1.58
C ALA A 134 -2.24 11.02 2.26
N VAL A 135 -2.73 9.89 1.74
CA VAL A 135 -2.17 8.58 2.06
C VAL A 135 -0.98 8.34 1.13
N VAL A 136 0.21 8.23 1.71
CA VAL A 136 1.44 8.00 0.96
C VAL A 136 1.87 6.54 1.10
N ALA A 137 1.94 5.82 -0.02
CA ALA A 137 2.41 4.44 -0.09
C ALA A 137 3.81 4.37 -0.73
N ILE A 138 4.83 4.13 0.10
CA ILE A 138 6.21 3.91 -0.35
C ILE A 138 6.51 2.41 -0.29
N GLY A 139 6.54 1.75 -1.43
CA GLY A 139 6.67 0.29 -1.51
C GLY A 139 7.94 -0.23 -2.16
N ASN A 140 8.82 0.63 -2.71
CA ASN A 140 10.01 0.17 -3.40
C ASN A 140 11.27 1.02 -3.17
N ALA A 141 11.14 2.34 -3.06
CA ALA A 141 12.27 3.26 -3.02
C ALA A 141 12.51 3.84 -1.61
N PRO A 142 13.47 3.30 -0.82
CA PRO A 142 13.83 3.86 0.48
C PRO A 142 14.23 5.35 0.42
N THR A 143 14.80 5.78 -0.70
CA THR A 143 15.16 7.18 -0.93
C THR A 143 13.94 8.10 -0.98
N ALA A 144 12.79 7.61 -1.43
CA ALA A 144 11.54 8.36 -1.37
C ALA A 144 11.10 8.58 0.08
N LEU A 145 11.15 7.53 0.91
CA LEU A 145 10.84 7.63 2.34
C LEU A 145 11.79 8.61 3.06
N TRP A 146 13.09 8.53 2.78
CA TRP A 146 14.06 9.46 3.38
C TRP A 146 13.78 10.91 2.98
N ARG A 147 13.23 11.16 1.79
CA ARG A 147 12.85 12.51 1.37
C ARG A 147 11.77 13.11 2.28
N PHE A 148 10.79 12.31 2.72
CA PHE A 148 9.73 12.75 3.66
C PHE A 148 10.29 13.07 5.03
N TRP A 149 11.27 12.30 5.51
CA TRP A 149 11.92 12.55 6.81
C TRP A 149 12.76 13.84 6.83
N THR A 150 13.17 14.33 5.67
CA THR A 150 14.05 15.50 5.51
C THR A 150 13.32 16.75 5.01
N TRP A 151 11.99 16.75 5.09
CA TRP A 151 11.16 17.94 4.99
C TRP A 151 10.89 18.50 6.38
#